data_AF-A0A656Y4H9-F1
#
_entry.id   AF-A0A656Y4H9-F1
#
_cell.length_a   1.000
_cell.length_b   1.000
_cell.length_c   1.000
_cell.angle_alpha   90.00
_cell.angle_beta   90.00
_cell.angle_gamma   90.00
#
_symmetry.space_group_name_H-M   'P 1'
#
loop_
_entity.id
_entity.type
_entity.pdbx_description
1 polymer ?
#
loop_
_entity_poly.entity_id
_entity_poly.type
_entity_poly.pdbx_seq_one_letter_code
_entity_poly.pdbx_strand_id
1 'polypeptide(L)' 'MPGASLELDPEGRLFCPACRATTLDVSGTEQVDGMPWVNHSVVCRACGTTSRLALVGAFGQTVLRWLDD' A
#
# COMPACT_ATOMS: atom_id res chain seq x y z
N MET A 1 6.56 -5.82 -11.06
CA MET A 1 5.55 -6.88 -10.86
C MET A 1 4.19 -6.23 -10.81
N PRO A 2 3.16 -6.74 -11.53
CA PRO A 2 1.83 -6.14 -11.50
C PRO A 2 1.20 -6.48 -10.14
N GLY A 3 1.40 -5.59 -9.18
CA GLY A 3 0.79 -5.71 -7.86
C GLY A 3 -0.74 -5.72 -7.92
N ALA A 4 -1.39 -6.29 -6.91
CA ALA A 4 -2.84 -6.33 -6.84
C ALA A 4 -3.45 -4.93 -6.71
N SER A 5 -4.59 -4.72 -7.39
CA SER A 5 -5.43 -3.54 -7.17
C SER A 5 -5.90 -3.53 -5.71
N LEU A 6 -5.93 -2.35 -5.12
CA LEU A 6 -6.47 -2.18 -3.79
C LEU A 6 -7.94 -1.80 -3.81
N GLU A 7 -8.62 -2.06 -2.70
CA GLU A 7 -9.96 -1.58 -2.41
C GLU A 7 -9.88 -0.55 -1.28
N LEU A 8 -10.74 0.47 -1.35
CA LEU A 8 -10.92 1.49 -0.32
C LEU A 8 -12.36 1.42 0.21
N ASP A 9 -12.54 1.74 1.49
CA ASP A 9 -13.86 2.01 2.04
C ASP A 9 -14.38 3.40 1.58
N PRO A 10 -15.65 3.75 1.85
CA PRO A 10 -16.21 5.06 1.48
C PRO A 10 -15.45 6.26 2.08
N GLU A 11 -14.77 6.06 3.19
CA GLU A 11 -13.95 7.05 3.88
C GLU A 11 -12.49 7.11 3.35
N GLY A 12 -12.16 6.30 2.33
CA GLY A 12 -10.84 6.26 1.71
C GLY A 12 -9.80 5.45 2.49
N ARG A 13 -10.21 4.60 3.44
CA ARG A 13 -9.31 3.72 4.18
C ARG A 13 -9.05 2.45 3.40
N LEU A 14 -7.80 2.00 3.50
CA LEU A 14 -7.31 0.85 2.77
C LEU A 14 -7.70 -0.46 3.47
N PHE A 15 -8.18 -1.43 2.70
CA PHE A 15 -8.43 -2.78 3.19
C PHE A 15 -7.14 -3.61 3.23
N CYS A 16 -6.93 -4.33 4.35
CA CYS A 16 -5.90 -5.36 4.43
C CYS A 16 -6.15 -6.43 3.36
N PRO A 17 -5.14 -6.79 2.53
CA PRO A 17 -5.32 -7.77 1.47
C PRO A 17 -5.58 -9.19 2.01
N ALA A 18 -5.18 -9.48 3.26
CA ALA A 18 -5.34 -10.80 3.87
C ALA A 18 -6.69 -10.97 4.59
N CYS A 19 -7.13 -10.00 5.39
CA CYS A 19 -8.31 -10.15 6.26
C CYS A 19 -9.41 -9.09 6.06
N ARG A 20 -9.22 -8.14 5.13
CA ARG A 20 -10.13 -7.01 4.86
C ARG A 20 -10.43 -6.11 6.06
N ALA A 21 -9.63 -6.14 7.13
CA ALA A 21 -9.69 -5.11 8.17
C ALA A 21 -9.12 -3.77 7.65
N THR A 22 -9.63 -2.65 8.17
CA THR A 22 -9.15 -1.29 7.83
C THR A 22 -8.17 -0.73 8.85
N THR A 23 -7.80 -1.52 9.86
CA THR A 23 -6.82 -1.17 10.89
C THR A 23 -5.41 -1.48 10.40
N LEU A 24 -4.87 -0.58 9.60
CA LEU A 24 -3.54 -0.65 9.00
C LEU A 24 -2.64 0.45 9.56
N ASP A 25 -1.39 0.10 9.89
CA ASP A 25 -0.36 1.07 10.29
C ASP A 25 0.84 0.99 9.35
N VAL A 26 1.44 2.15 9.04
CA VAL A 26 2.70 2.21 8.30
C VAL A 26 3.85 1.92 9.26
N SER A 27 4.58 0.84 9.02
CA SER A 27 5.76 0.45 9.80
C SER A 27 7.08 0.92 9.18
N GLY A 28 7.07 1.33 7.90
CA GLY A 28 8.25 1.85 7.23
C GLY A 28 7.93 2.46 5.88
N THR A 29 8.83 3.34 5.43
CA THR A 29 8.75 4.01 4.13
C THR A 29 10.07 3.86 3.42
N GLU A 30 10.03 3.45 2.16
CA GLU A 30 11.17 3.28 1.26
C GLU A 30 10.98 4.23 0.07
N GLN A 31 11.85 5.23 -0.02
CA GLN A 31 11.89 6.17 -1.12
C GLN A 31 13.32 6.24 -1.65
N VAL A 32 13.48 6.02 -2.96
CA VAL A 32 14.77 6.16 -3.64
C VAL A 32 14.84 7.56 -4.23
N ASP A 33 15.95 8.26 -4.01
CA ASP A 33 16.14 9.61 -4.55
C ASP A 33 16.07 9.60 -6.09
N GLY A 34 15.41 10.61 -6.65
CA GLY A 34 15.14 10.71 -8.09
C GLY A 34 14.09 9.74 -8.65
N MET A 35 13.55 8.80 -7.85
CA MET A 35 12.49 7.90 -8.32
C MET A 35 11.09 8.49 -8.07
N PRO A 36 10.14 8.33 -9.02
CA PRO A 36 8.80 8.89 -8.92
C PRO A 36 7.83 8.03 -8.07
N TRP A 37 8.37 7.13 -7.23
CA TRP A 37 7.57 6.21 -6.43
C TRP A 37 8.07 6.14 -4.98
N VAL A 38 7.17 5.75 -4.10
CA VAL A 38 7.41 5.50 -2.68
C VAL A 38 6.74 4.19 -2.29
N ASN A 39 7.48 3.30 -1.64
CA ASN A 39 6.93 2.08 -1.06
C ASN A 39 6.72 2.26 0.43
N HIS A 40 5.66 1.65 0.96
CA HIS A 40 5.36 1.61 2.39
C HIS A 40 5.28 0.17 2.84
N SER A 41 5.88 -0.14 3.98
CA SER A 41 5.59 -1.37 4.72
C SER A 41 4.38 -1.09 5.61
N VAL A 42 3.34 -1.90 5.45
CA VAL A 42 2.05 -1.72 6.11
C VAL A 42 1.73 -2.96 6.91
N VAL A 43 1.46 -2.80 8.20
CA VAL A 43 1.10 -3.89 9.11
C VAL A 43 -0.39 -3.80 9.43
N CYS A 44 -1.09 -4.92 9.27
CA CYS A 44 -2.48 -5.02 9.71
C CYS A 44 -2.54 -5.34 11.20
N ARG A 45 -3.16 -4.46 12.00
CA ARG A 45 -3.36 -4.69 13.44
C ARG A 45 -4.31 -5.84 13.75
N ALA A 46 -5.21 -6.20 12.82
CA ALA A 46 -6.18 -7.26 13.04
C ALA A 46 -5.57 -8.67 12.88
N CYS A 47 -4.74 -8.89 11.86
CA CYS A 47 -4.19 -10.22 11.55
C CYS A 47 -2.66 -10.32 11.65
N GLY A 48 -1.96 -9.21 11.91
CA GLY A 48 -0.50 -9.16 12.04
C GLY A 48 0.27 -9.25 10.71
N THR A 49 -0.42 -9.43 9.58
CA THR A 49 0.22 -9.51 8.26
C THR A 49 0.90 -8.19 7.92
N THR A 50 2.14 -8.30 7.44
CA THR A 50 2.87 -7.18 6.83
C THR A 50 2.75 -7.29 5.32
N SER A 51 2.48 -6.17 4.64
CA SER A 51 2.37 -6.10 3.18
C SER A 51 3.04 -4.83 2.68
N ARG A 52 3.52 -4.84 1.44
CA ARG A 52 4.15 -3.68 0.81
C ARG A 52 3.15 -2.94 -0.06
N LEU A 53 3.03 -1.64 0.12
CA LEU A 53 2.17 -0.74 -0.66
C LEU A 53 3.03 0.21 -1.48
N ALA A 54 2.93 0.13 -2.80
CA ALA A 54 3.54 1.09 -3.70
C ALA A 54 2.61 2.27 -3.97
N LEU A 55 3.15 3.48 -3.88
CA LEU A 55 2.58 4.71 -4.40
C LEU A 55 3.46 5.19 -5.54
N VAL A 56 2.91 5.26 -6.75
CA VAL A 56 3.63 5.69 -7.96
C VAL A 56 2.94 6.92 -8.52
N GLY A 57 3.68 8.03 -8.66
CA GLY A 57 3.20 9.24 -9.31
C GLY A 57 3.86 9.41 -10.68
N ALA A 58 3.15 9.19 -11.78
CA ALA A 58 3.69 9.35 -13.13
C ALA A 58 2.67 9.99 -14.06
N PHE A 59 3.12 10.89 -14.95
CA PHE A 59 2.28 11.54 -15.97
C PHE A 59 0.98 12.20 -15.43
N GLY A 60 1.05 12.77 -14.22
CA GLY A 60 -0.12 13.37 -13.56
C GLY A 60 -1.11 12.36 -12.96
N GLN A 61 -0.76 11.08 -12.92
CA GLN A 61 -1.56 10.02 -12.31
C GLN A 61 -0.87 9.49 -11.06
N THR A 62 -1.66 9.25 -10.01
CA THR A 62 -1.22 8.54 -8.81
C THR A 62 -1.82 7.15 -8.82
N VAL A 63 -0.97 6.14 -8.74
CA VAL A 63 -1.37 4.73 -8.69
C VAL A 63 -0.92 4.15 -7.35
N LEU A 64 -1.85 3.51 -6.66
CA LEU A 64 -1.58 2.72 -5.47
C LEU A 64 -1.76 1.22 -5.78
N ARG A 65 -0.82 0.39 -5.33
CA ARG A 65 -0.82 -1.06 -5.53
C ARG A 65 -0.24 -1.81 -4.35
N TRP A 66 -0.86 -2.92 -3.99
CA TRP A 66 -0.22 -3.92 -3.14
C TRP A 66 0.87 -4.62 -3.95
N LEU A 67 2.10 -4.64 -3.45
CA LEU A 67 3.17 -5.43 -4.05
C LEU A 67 3.08 -6.85 -3.50
N ASP A 68 3.17 -7.84 -4.40
CA ASP A 68 3.41 -9.22 -4.01
C ASP A 68 4.84 -9.33 -3.47
N ASP A 69 5.05 -10.18 -2.46
CA ASP A 69 6.39 -10.54 -1.98
C ASP A 69 7.17 -11.37 -3.01
#